data_AF-A0A414AL75-F1
#
_entry.id   AF-A0A414AL75-F1
#
_cell.length_a   1.000
_cell.length_b   1.000
_cell.length_c   1.000
_cell.angle_alpha   90.00
_cell.angle_beta   90.00
_cell.angle_gamma   90.00
#
_symmetry.space_group_name_H-M   'P 1'
#
loop_
_entity.id
_entity.type
_entity.pdbx_description
1 polymer ?
#
loop_
_entity_poly.entity_id
_entity_poly.type
_entity_poly.pdbx_seq_one_letter_code
_entity_poly.pdbx_strand_id
1 'polypeptide(L)' 'MEELRVAWDMARSIESIPKHAGRLCYIGKRILNDRIYLFYRDSSWNYWYKTRIITKDGIISECEAIFGRKGRKHE' A
#
# COMPACT_ATOMS: atom_id res chain seq x y z
N MET A 1 9.43 -17.39 1.96
CA MET A 1 8.27 -16.91 2.76
C MET A 1 8.67 -16.01 3.94
N GLU A 2 9.96 -15.94 4.32
CA GLU A 2 10.43 -15.05 5.40
C GLU A 2 10.42 -13.56 5.06
N GLU A 3 10.81 -13.16 3.85
CA GLU A 3 10.91 -11.73 3.49
C GLU A 3 9.56 -10.99 3.59
N LEU A 4 8.44 -11.64 3.25
CA LEU A 4 7.10 -11.05 3.40
C LEU A 4 6.72 -10.87 4.88
N ARG A 5 7.20 -11.77 5.76
CA ARG A 5 6.97 -11.71 7.20
C ARG A 5 7.77 -10.57 7.83
N VAL A 6 9.04 -10.43 7.43
CA VAL A 6 9.89 -9.30 7.83
C VAL A 6 9.33 -7.98 7.29
N ALA A 7 8.88 -7.95 6.03
CA ALA A 7 8.22 -6.78 5.48
C ALA A 7 6.92 -6.45 6.24
N TRP A 8 6.15 -7.44 6.69
CA TRP A 8 4.96 -7.16 7.51
C TRP A 8 5.29 -6.48 8.84
N ASP A 9 6.41 -6.84 9.46
CA ASP A 9 6.84 -6.31 10.76
C ASP A 9 7.58 -4.97 10.64
N MET A 10 8.44 -4.84 9.63
CA MET A 10 9.36 -3.70 9.47
C MET A 10 8.96 -2.68 8.40
N ALA A 11 7.99 -2.98 7.53
CA ALA A 11 7.65 -2.05 6.45
C ALA A 11 7.05 -0.74 6.97
N ARG A 12 7.42 0.34 6.30
CA ARG A 12 6.86 1.67 6.54
C ARG A 12 5.84 2.04 5.48
N SER A 13 4.91 2.92 5.81
CA SER A 13 3.96 3.46 4.83
C SER A 13 4.72 4.09 3.66
N ILE A 14 4.34 3.73 2.44
CA ILE A 14 4.86 4.35 1.22
C ILE A 14 4.60 5.87 1.19
N GLU A 15 3.68 6.38 2.01
CA GLU A 15 3.43 7.82 2.16
C GLU A 15 4.61 8.56 2.82
N SER A 16 5.42 7.85 3.62
CA SER A 16 6.67 8.36 4.20
C SER A 16 7.87 8.13 3.30
N ILE A 17 7.66 7.68 2.06
CA ILE A 17 8.76 7.42 1.15
C ILE A 17 9.37 8.75 0.69
N PRO A 18 10.69 8.94 0.80
CA PRO A 18 11.33 10.12 0.23
C PRO A 18 11.11 10.12 -1.29
N LYS A 19 10.93 11.31 -1.89
CA LYS A 19 10.76 11.47 -3.36
C LYS A 19 11.90 10.84 -4.19
N HIS A 20 13.02 10.52 -3.55
CA HIS A 20 14.21 9.91 -4.15
C HIS A 20 14.34 8.41 -3.91
N ALA A 21 13.39 7.78 -3.21
CA ALA A 21 13.36 6.33 -3.16
C ALA A 21 13.17 5.83 -4.58
N GLY A 22 14.12 5.00 -5.02
CA GLY A 22 14.27 4.65 -6.40
C GLY A 22 13.20 3.67 -6.85
N ARG A 23 13.62 2.62 -7.55
CA ARG A 23 12.70 1.64 -8.09
C ARG A 23 12.26 0.68 -6.99
N LEU A 24 10.98 0.74 -6.65
CA LEU A 24 10.35 -0.20 -5.73
C LEU A 24 10.14 -1.56 -6.41
N CYS A 25 10.73 -2.61 -5.85
CA CYS A 25 10.49 -4.00 -6.22
C CYS A 25 9.33 -4.58 -5.42
N TYR A 26 8.36 -5.17 -6.09
CA TYR A 26 7.23 -5.81 -5.42
C TYR A 26 7.65 -7.13 -4.77
N ILE A 27 7.38 -7.26 -3.47
CA ILE A 27 7.69 -8.46 -2.67
C ILE A 27 6.49 -9.40 -2.65
N GLY A 28 5.29 -8.85 -2.42
CA GLY A 28 4.09 -9.63 -2.24
C GLY A 28 2.92 -8.80 -1.74
N LYS A 29 1.76 -9.44 -1.61
CA LYS A 29 0.56 -8.82 -1.06
C LYS A 29 -0.02 -9.70 0.04
N ARG A 30 -0.61 -9.05 1.04
CA ARG A 30 -1.38 -9.69 2.09
C ARG A 30 -2.77 -9.08 2.12
N ILE A 31 -3.79 -9.92 2.19
CA ILE A 31 -5.17 -9.47 2.33
C ILE A 31 -5.55 -9.73 3.79
N LEU A 32 -6.06 -8.70 4.45
CA LEU A 32 -6.51 -8.78 5.83
C LEU A 32 -7.86 -8.05 5.93
N ASN A 33 -8.92 -8.82 6.17
CA ASN A 33 -10.30 -8.36 6.07
C ASN A 33 -10.52 -7.70 4.69
N ASP A 34 -11.00 -6.46 4.68
CA ASP A 34 -11.24 -5.66 3.48
C ASP A 34 -10.04 -4.81 3.05
N ARG A 35 -8.83 -5.12 3.53
CA ARG A 35 -7.61 -4.35 3.21
C ARG A 35 -6.57 -5.21 2.52
N ILE A 36 -6.06 -4.72 1.41
CA ILE A 36 -4.92 -5.29 0.69
C ILE A 36 -3.68 -4.48 1.05
N TYR A 37 -2.72 -5.13 1.70
CA TYR A 37 -1.39 -4.61 1.97
C TYR A 37 -0.45 -5.09 0.88
N LEU A 38 0.06 -4.18 0.07
CA LEU A 38 1.06 -4.45 -0.97
C LEU A 38 2.42 -4.08 -0.41
N PHE A 39 3.35 -5.04 -0.40
CA PHE A 39 4.71 -4.87 0.10
C PHE A 39 5.70 -4.69 -1.03
N TYR A 40 6.61 -3.75 -0.83
CA TYR A 40 7.65 -3.35 -1.76
C TYR A 40 8.99 -3.25 -1.03
N ARG A 41 10.07 -3.44 -1.77
CA ARG A 41 11.45 -3.25 -1.33
C ARG A 41 12.10 -2.19 -2.19
N ASP A 42 12.77 -1.23 -1.57
CA ASP A 42 13.63 -0.29 -2.30
C ASP A 42 15.01 -0.91 -2.57
N SER A 43 15.79 -0.32 -3.49
CA SER A 43 17.19 -0.69 -3.73
C SER A 43 18.08 -0.58 -2.48
N SER A 44 17.67 0.23 -1.51
CA SER A 44 18.34 0.40 -0.21
C SER A 44 17.94 -0.63 0.84
N TRP A 45 17.30 -1.74 0.44
CA TRP A 45 16.78 -2.78 1.34
C TRP A 45 15.73 -2.30 2.37
N ASN A 46 15.17 -1.12 2.17
CA ASN A 46 14.05 -0.62 2.97
C ASN A 46 12.74 -1.28 2.52
N TYR A 47 11.94 -1.69 3.50
CA TYR A 47 10.62 -2.27 3.28
C TYR A 47 9.55 -1.18 3.32
N TRP A 48 8.66 -1.22 2.33
CA TRP A 48 7.56 -0.28 2.18
C TRP A 48 6.25 -1.03 2.00
N TYR A 49 5.17 -0.52 2.57
CA TYR A 49 3.84 -1.06 2.33
C TYR A 49 2.90 0.03 1.82
N LYS A 50 1.93 -0.39 1.02
CA LYS A 50 0.79 0.41 0.58
C LYS A 50 -0.49 -0.33 0.90
N THR A 51 -1.39 0.31 1.61
CA THR A 51 -2.75 -0.19 1.86
C THR A 51 -3.71 0.23 0.75
N ARG A 52 -4.55 -0.71 0.34
CA ARG A 52 -5.73 -0.47 -0.50
C ARG A 52 -6.93 -1.08 0.20
N ILE A 53 -8.07 -0.42 0.16
CA ILE A 53 -9.28 -0.87 0.83
C ILE A 53 -10.23 -1.39 -0.24
N ILE A 54 -10.64 -2.64 -0.12
CA ILE A 54 -11.69 -3.21 -0.96
C ILE A 54 -13.01 -2.72 -0.37
N THR A 55 -13.74 -1.91 -1.11
CA THR A 55 -15.12 -1.57 -0.76
C THR A 55 -16.08 -2.32 -1.66
N LYS A 56 -17.34 -2.45 -1.23
CA LYS A 56 -18.42 -3.05 -2.04
C LYS A 56 -18.59 -2.38 -3.41
N ASP A 57 -18.11 -1.16 -3.56
CA ASP A 57 -18.17 -0.31 -4.76
C ASP A 57 -16.90 -0.43 -5.64
N GLY A 58 -15.89 -1.20 -5.21
CA GLY A 58 -14.61 -1.38 -5.90
C GLY A 58 -13.39 -1.23 -4.98
N ILE A 59 -12.18 -1.46 -5.52
CA ILE A 59 -10.91 -1.28 -4.80
C ILE A 59 -10.59 0.23 -4.74
N ILE A 60 -10.79 0.85 -3.59
CA ILE A 60 -10.49 2.27 -3.35
C ILE A 60 -9.19 2.42 -2.55
N SER A 61 -8.47 3.53 -2.72
CA SER A 61 -7.27 3.78 -1.91
C SER A 61 -7.65 4.21 -0.49
N GLU A 62 -6.81 3.94 0.52
CA GLU A 62 -7.09 4.33 1.92
C GLU A 62 -7.42 5.82 2.08
N CYS A 63 -6.73 6.67 1.32
CA CYS A 63 -7.01 8.11 1.27
C CYS A 63 -8.44 8.42 0.77
N GLU A 64 -8.97 7.68 -0.22
CA GLU A 64 -10.34 7.88 -0.71
C GLU A 64 -11.41 7.37 0.26
N ALA A 65 -11.08 6.35 1.05
CA ALA A 65 -11.97 5.80 2.07
C ALA A 65 -12.07 6.71 3.30
N ILE A 66 -10.95 7.33 3.71
CA ILE A 66 -10.85 8.14 4.93
C ILE A 66 -11.14 9.62 4.68
N PHE A 67 -10.62 10.21 3.59
CA PHE A 67 -10.83 11.63 3.28
C PHE A 67 -12.05 11.89 2.39
N GLY A 68 -12.79 10.84 2.02
CA GLY A 68 -13.91 10.91 1.10
C GLY A 68 -13.45 11.04 -0.35
N ARG A 69 -14.23 10.44 -1.26
CA ARG A 69 -14.04 10.57 -2.70
C ARG A 69 -14.02 12.05 -3.07
N LYS A 70 -12.88 12.58 -3.54
CA LYS A 70 -12.87 13.81 -4.32
C LYS A 70 -13.57 13.53 -5.65
N GLY A 71 -14.89 13.72 -5.65
CA GLY A 71 -15.73 13.95 -6.82
C GLY A 71 -15.62 12.92 -7.94
N ARG A 72 -16.57 11.98 -7.99
CA ARG A 72 -17.23 11.72 -9.27
C ARG A 72 -18.54 12.49 -9.27
N LYS A 73 -18.48 13.75 -9.69
CA LYS A 73 -19.61 14.37 -10.39
C LYS A 73 -19.50 13.94 -11.85
N HIS A 74 -20.45 13.14 -12.29
CA HIS A 74 -20.99 13.04 -13.64
C HIS A 74 -22.14 12.02 -13.49
N GLU A 75 -23.33 12.52 -13.19
CA GLU A 75 -24.39 12.81 -14.18
C GLU A 75 -24.95 11.52 -14.80
#